data_AF-W6RC56-F1
#
_entry.id   AF-W6RC56-F1
#
_cell.length_a   1.000
_cell.length_b   1.000
_cell.length_c   1.000
_cell.angle_alpha   90.00
_cell.angle_beta   90.00
_cell.angle_gamma   90.00
#
_symmetry.space_group_name_H-M   'P 1'
#
loop_
_entity.id
_entity.type
_entity.pdbx_description
1 polymer ?
#
loop_
_entity_poly.entity_id
_entity_poly.type
_entity_poly.pdbx_seq_one_letter_code
_entity_poly.pdbx_strand_id
1 'polypeptide(L)'
;MDLIATRRMSYGTRRLLPGDRFTAPSQTARVLIAIKKAKAAGAEGLGAEPAKPLAVLRTEYQAVTGKRPFHGWDAETLKTKIAEAKDAN
;
A
#
# COMPACT_ATOMS: atom_id res chain seq x y z
N MET A 1 5.21 -19.86 -0.60
CA MET A 1 4.97 -18.45 -0.22
C MET A 1 4.42 -17.72 -1.42
N ASP A 2 3.34 -16.98 -1.22
CA ASP A 2 2.80 -16.06 -2.22
C ASP A 2 3.55 -14.73 -2.18
N LEU A 3 3.98 -14.24 -3.33
CA LEU A 3 4.85 -13.08 -3.50
C LEU A 3 4.34 -12.17 -4.63
N ILE A 4 4.63 -10.88 -4.50
CA ILE A 4 4.42 -9.88 -5.55
C ILE A 4 5.80 -9.45 -6.05
N ALA A 5 6.04 -9.53 -7.36
CA ALA A 5 7.28 -9.03 -7.96
C ALA A 5 7.33 -7.50 -7.88
N THR A 6 8.45 -6.92 -7.47
CA THR A 6 8.63 -5.46 -7.38
C THR A 6 9.39 -4.90 -8.58
N ARG A 7 10.03 -5.76 -9.36
CA ARG A 7 10.81 -5.42 -10.55
C ARG A 7 10.61 -6.48 -11.62
N ARG A 8 10.82 -6.11 -12.89
CA ARG A 8 10.87 -7.08 -13.99
C ARG A 8 11.90 -8.16 -13.69
N MET A 9 11.48 -9.42 -13.68
CA MET A 9 12.37 -10.57 -13.51
C MET A 9 11.76 -11.83 -14.13
N SER A 10 12.59 -12.80 -14.47
CA SER A 10 12.10 -14.13 -14.84
C SER A 10 12.11 -15.04 -13.62
N TYR A 11 11.06 -15.83 -13.46
CA TYR A 11 10.97 -16.87 -12.45
C TYR A 11 10.47 -18.16 -13.09
N GLY A 12 11.31 -19.20 -13.09
CA GLY A 12 11.09 -20.38 -13.92
C GLY A 12 11.03 -20.00 -15.41
N THR A 13 9.97 -20.42 -16.09
CA THR A 13 9.68 -20.10 -17.50
C THR A 13 8.85 -18.81 -17.69
N ARG A 14 8.40 -18.18 -16.61
CA ARG A 14 7.52 -17.01 -16.68
C ARG A 14 8.30 -15.71 -16.49
N ARG A 15 8.04 -14.73 -17.36
CA ARG A 15 8.44 -13.33 -17.13
C ARG A 15 7.42 -12.66 -16.21
N LEU A 16 7.90 -12.12 -15.11
CA LEU A 16 7.12 -11.39 -14.12
C LEU A 16 7.37 -9.90 -14.28
N LEU A 17 6.28 -9.13 -14.27
CA LEU A 17 6.29 -7.67 -14.24
C LEU A 17 6.13 -7.17 -12.81
N PRO A 18 6.53 -5.92 -12.50
CA PRO A 18 6.21 -5.32 -11.21
C PRO A 18 4.69 -5.35 -10.97
N GLY A 19 4.28 -5.86 -9.80
CA GLY A 19 2.88 -6.09 -9.42
C GLY A 19 2.37 -7.50 -9.71
N ASP A 20 3.07 -8.30 -10.51
CA ASP A 20 2.64 -9.66 -10.85
C ASP A 20 2.81 -10.60 -9.65
N ARG A 21 1.76 -11.38 -9.36
CA ARG A 21 1.77 -12.38 -8.27
C ARG A 21 2.35 -13.69 -8.75
N PHE A 22 3.19 -14.29 -7.90
CA PHE A 22 3.79 -15.58 -8.17
C PHE A 22 4.06 -16.34 -6.87
N THR A 23 4.07 -17.66 -6.97
CA THR A 23 4.33 -18.54 -5.83
C THR A 23 5.77 -19.06 -5.90
N ALA A 24 6.48 -19.00 -4.78
CA ALA A 24 7.83 -19.52 -4.64
C ALA A 24 7.98 -20.39 -3.37
N PRO A 25 8.90 -21.36 -3.36
CA PRO A 25 9.24 -22.11 -2.15
C PRO A 25 9.89 -21.19 -1.11
N SER A 26 9.74 -21.53 0.18
CA SER A 26 10.07 -20.66 1.31
C SER A 26 11.52 -20.18 1.34
N GLN A 27 12.47 -21.02 0.92
CA GLN A 27 13.88 -20.65 0.84
C GLN A 27 14.13 -19.57 -0.21
N THR A 28 13.64 -19.78 -1.44
CA THR A 28 13.77 -18.81 -2.53
C THR A 28 12.98 -17.53 -2.23
N ALA A 29 11.82 -17.63 -1.60
CA ALA A 29 11.02 -16.48 -1.20
C ALA A 29 11.79 -15.53 -0.26
N ARG A 30 12.47 -16.08 0.74
CA ARG A 30 13.32 -15.29 1.65
C ARG A 30 14.44 -14.56 0.90
N VAL A 31 15.09 -15.23 -0.04
CA VAL A 31 16.16 -14.63 -0.86
C VAL A 31 15.60 -13.48 -1.70
N LEU A 32 14.46 -13.68 -2.38
CA LEU A 32 13.84 -12.67 -3.24
C LEU A 32 13.39 -11.42 -2.47
N ILE A 33 12.94 -11.60 -1.23
CA ILE A 33 12.62 -10.49 -0.31
C ILE A 33 13.89 -9.77 0.15
N ALA A 34 14.93 -10.52 0.55
CA ALA A 34 16.19 -9.94 1.03
C ALA A 34 16.88 -9.08 -0.04
N ILE A 35 16.83 -9.50 -1.31
CA ILE A 35 17.37 -8.75 -2.45
C ILE A 35 16.38 -7.71 -3.03
N LYS A 36 15.24 -7.48 -2.37
CA LYS A 36 14.18 -6.52 -2.78
C LYS A 36 13.59 -6.75 -4.17
N LYS A 37 13.63 -7.97 -4.71
CA LYS A 37 12.99 -8.34 -6.00
C LYS A 37 11.52 -8.74 -5.88
N ALA A 38 11.09 -9.13 -4.69
CA ALA A 38 9.71 -9.48 -4.40
C ALA A 38 9.30 -9.06 -2.98
N LYS A 39 8.00 -8.88 -2.77
CA LYS A 39 7.37 -8.63 -1.46
C LYS A 39 6.45 -9.80 -1.11
N ALA A 40 6.34 -10.14 0.18
CA ALA A 40 5.35 -11.11 0.66
C ALA A 40 3.92 -10.63 0.37
N ALA A 41 3.18 -11.37 -0.46
CA ALA A 41 1.78 -11.06 -0.77
C ALA A 41 0.87 -11.35 0.43
N GLY A 42 1.24 -12.32 1.28
CA GLY A 42 0.50 -12.67 2.49
C GLY A 42 0.61 -11.67 3.66
N ALA A 43 1.42 -10.62 3.51
CA ALA A 43 1.43 -9.49 4.45
C ALA A 43 0.42 -8.39 4.07
N GLU A 44 -0.29 -8.54 2.94
CA GLU A 44 -1.29 -7.60 2.44
C GLU A 44 -2.66 -7.77 3.15
N GLY A 45 -2.68 -8.37 4.35
CA GLY A 45 -3.83 -8.44 5.24
C GLY A 45 -3.79 -7.45 6.42
N LEU A 46 -2.69 -6.71 6.60
CA LEU A 46 -2.54 -5.72 7.68
C LEU A 46 -1.76 -4.47 7.21
N GLY A 47 -2.24 -3.79 6.15
CA GLY A 47 -1.84 -2.39 5.90
C GLY A 47 -1.21 -2.06 4.55
N ALA A 48 -1.73 -2.60 3.46
CA ALA A 48 -1.47 -2.06 2.12
C ALA A 48 -2.73 -2.07 1.24
N GLU A 49 -3.82 -1.46 1.73
CA GLU A 49 -4.54 -0.56 0.82
C GLU A 49 -3.49 0.40 0.25
N PRO A 50 -3.51 0.78 -1.04
CA PRO A 50 -2.64 1.86 -1.49
C PRO A 50 -2.93 3.00 -0.54
N ALA A 51 -1.96 3.38 0.30
CA ALA A 51 -2.14 4.47 1.24
C ALA A 51 -2.72 5.59 0.39
N LYS A 52 -4.02 5.88 0.58
CA LYS A 52 -4.74 6.83 -0.26
C LYS A 52 -3.81 8.03 -0.29
N PRO A 53 -3.29 8.41 -1.47
CA PRO A 53 -2.23 9.40 -1.52
C PRO A 53 -2.73 10.60 -0.71
N LEU A 54 -1.89 11.20 0.12
CA LEU A 54 -2.30 12.27 1.07
C LEU A 54 -3.25 13.30 0.43
N ALA A 55 -3.09 13.54 -0.88
CA ALA A 55 -4.03 14.26 -1.73
C ALA A 55 -5.51 13.83 -1.59
N VAL A 56 -5.83 12.54 -1.70
CA VAL A 56 -7.20 12.01 -1.57
C VAL A 56 -7.76 12.22 -0.17
N LEU A 57 -6.97 11.96 0.88
CA LEU A 57 -7.39 12.24 2.26
C LEU A 57 -7.65 13.75 2.46
N ARG A 58 -6.83 14.61 1.85
CA ARG A 58 -7.04 16.06 1.90
C ARG A 58 -8.32 16.47 1.17
N THR A 59 -8.62 15.88 0.02
CA THR A 59 -9.87 16.12 -0.71
C THR A 59 -11.08 15.64 0.07
N GLU A 60 -11.03 14.44 0.67
CA GLU A 60 -12.12 13.92 1.51
C GLU A 60 -12.34 14.82 2.75
N TYR A 61 -11.28 15.26 3.43
CA TYR A 61 -11.39 16.18 4.56
C TYR A 61 -11.97 17.55 4.16
N GLN A 62 -11.56 18.09 3.01
CA GLN A 62 -12.11 19.33 2.50
C GLN A 62 -13.58 19.20 2.13
N ALA A 63 -14.00 18.05 1.60
CA ALA A 63 -15.40 17.80 1.26
C ALA A 63 -16.28 17.66 2.51
N VAL A 64 -15.80 16.97 3.54
CA VAL A 64 -16.56 16.76 4.79
C VAL A 64 -16.61 18.03 5.65
N THR A 65 -15.50 18.77 5.76
CA THR A 65 -15.42 19.94 6.65
C THR A 65 -15.65 21.28 5.98
N GLY A 66 -15.59 21.33 4.64
CA GLY A 66 -15.56 22.57 3.86
C GLY A 66 -14.27 23.38 4.01
N LYS A 67 -13.32 22.96 4.86
CA LYS A 67 -12.08 23.68 5.18
C LYS A 67 -10.88 23.03 4.52
N ARG A 68 -9.92 23.86 4.09
CA ARG A 68 -8.64 23.36 3.56
C ARG A 68 -7.84 22.71 4.69
N PRO A 69 -7.44 21.42 4.55
CA PRO A 69 -6.60 20.75 5.52
C PRO A 69 -5.21 21.39 5.58
N PHE A 70 -4.60 21.37 6.76
CA PHE A 70 -3.25 21.90 6.94
C PHE A 70 -2.22 21.02 6.23
N HIS A 71 -1.30 21.64 5.48
CA HIS A 71 -0.30 20.90 4.68
C HIS A 71 0.71 20.12 5.52
N GLY A 72 0.88 20.46 6.80
CA GLY A 72 1.73 19.74 7.75
C GLY A 72 1.05 18.56 8.47
N TRP A 73 -0.15 18.15 8.08
CA TRP A 73 -0.80 16.97 8.65
C TRP A 73 -0.42 15.69 7.87
N ASP A 74 -0.03 14.67 8.63
CA ASP A 74 0.23 13.32 8.15
C ASP A 74 -1.07 12.56 7.83
N ALA A 75 -0.92 11.42 7.14
CA ALA A 75 -2.03 10.57 6.71
C ALA A 75 -2.90 10.13 7.90
N GLU A 76 -2.28 9.83 9.04
CA GLU A 76 -2.95 9.37 10.25
C GLU A 76 -3.81 10.47 10.86
N THR A 77 -3.25 11.67 11.03
CA THR A 77 -3.98 12.85 11.53
C THR A 77 -5.14 13.23 10.64
N LEU A 78 -4.94 13.22 9.31
CA LEU A 78 -6.01 13.47 8.34
C LEU A 78 -7.12 12.42 8.46
N LYS A 79 -6.77 11.13 8.57
CA LYS A 79 -7.75 10.04 8.66
C LYS A 79 -8.58 10.14 9.95
N THR A 80 -7.94 10.42 11.08
CA THR A 80 -8.64 10.67 12.36
C THR A 80 -9.57 11.87 12.24
N LYS A 81 -9.11 12.97 11.65
CA LYS A 81 -9.92 14.19 11.48
C LYS A 81 -11.09 14.01 10.51
N ILE A 82 -10.94 13.20 9.46
CA ILE A 82 -12.03 12.82 8.56
C ILE A 82 -13.05 11.95 9.30
N ALA A 83 -12.60 10.98 10.11
CA ALA A 83 -13.48 10.13 10.90
C ALA A 83 -14.27 10.94 11.94
N GLU A 84 -13.62 11.82 12.70
CA GLU A 84 -14.28 12.75 13.64
C GLU A 84 -15.31 13.64 12.93
N ALA A 85 -14.95 14.23 11.79
CA ALA A 85 -15.86 15.11 11.07
C ALA A 85 -17.04 14.39 10.43
N LYS A 86 -16.90 13.08 10.15
CA LYS A 86 -17.96 12.23 9.58
C LYS A 86 -18.88 11.66 10.67
N ASP A 87 -18.42 11.53 11.90
CA ASP A 87 -19.22 11.11 13.06
C ASP A 87 -20.09 12.26 13.61
N ALA A 88 -19.62 13.50 13.46
CA ALA A 88 -20.31 14.70 13.92
C ALA A 88 -21.42 15.22 12.98
N ASN A 89 -21.70 14.53 11.86
CA ASN A 89 -22.69 14.91 10.85
C ASN A 89 -23.64 13.75 10.55
#